data_AF-A0A166V2E4-F1
#
_entry.id   AF-A0A166V2E4-F1
#
_cell.length_a   1.000
_cell.length_b   1.000
_cell.length_c   1.000
_cell.angle_alpha   90.00
_cell.angle_beta   90.00
_cell.angle_gamma   90.00
#
_symmetry.space_group_name_H-M   'P 1'
#
loop_
_entity.id
_entity.type
_entity.pdbx_description
1 polymer ?
#
loop_
_entity_poly.entity_id
_entity_poly.type
_entity_poly.pdbx_seq_one_letter_code
_entity_poly.pdbx_strand_id
1 'polypeptide(L)'
;MDSSASLAKLSHISPPTSSGPVIAIDLDDVLSETNQEVANWFNEYYPGHNMTVDDFYYYYYWKNPYWGTPAECFQKVNAFYAGTYIHRARPVPGAREGIQALRDLGYRLIIVTARLKAIRDASWDWIEENFPGLFDSIICTGQFEDASALKEGHELITKLTKQDVCLSIGAKLLIDDSLENALHCASHSSAAGPPTPVLLFGAYEWNKRQSFSTDNRDDRAFAARLVTEGPEFWKKDDVDIDAIRKGDGKGEGGEVPLWRVRNWAETVRWIGKAREEGRL
;
A
#
# COMPACT_ATOMS: atom_id res chain seq x y z
N MET A 1 -22.43 -11.06 -4.61
CA MET A 1 -21.68 -11.89 -5.62
C MET A 1 -20.51 -12.55 -4.92
N ASP A 2 -20.37 -13.88 -5.07
CA ASP A 2 -19.39 -14.73 -4.36
C ASP A 2 -17.93 -14.28 -4.59
N SER A 3 -17.18 -14.03 -3.51
CA SER A 3 -15.77 -13.64 -3.55
C SER A 3 -14.91 -14.69 -4.28
N SER A 4 -15.30 -15.96 -4.19
CA SER A 4 -14.68 -17.09 -4.89
C SER A 4 -14.72 -16.94 -6.42
N ALA A 5 -15.85 -16.48 -6.98
CA ALA A 5 -16.01 -16.27 -8.42
C ALA A 5 -15.22 -15.05 -8.94
N SER A 6 -14.95 -14.07 -8.07
CA SER A 6 -14.12 -12.90 -8.41
C SER A 6 -12.63 -13.25 -8.38
N LEU A 7 -12.20 -14.06 -7.42
CA LEU A 7 -10.83 -14.59 -7.31
C LEU A 7 -10.48 -15.53 -8.49
N ALA A 8 -11.41 -16.41 -8.88
CA ALA A 8 -11.23 -17.28 -10.04
C ALA A 8 -11.09 -16.53 -11.37
N LYS A 9 -11.58 -15.29 -11.48
CA LYS A 9 -11.35 -14.45 -12.67
C LYS A 9 -9.95 -13.83 -12.70
N LEU A 10 -9.30 -13.63 -11.56
CA LEU A 10 -7.97 -13.02 -11.46
C LEU A 10 -6.88 -13.93 -12.02
N SER A 11 -7.00 -15.25 -11.86
CA SER A 11 -6.03 -16.24 -12.36
C SER A 11 -5.90 -16.26 -13.89
N HIS A 12 -6.87 -15.68 -14.61
CA HIS A 12 -6.92 -15.64 -16.08
C HIS A 12 -6.53 -14.29 -16.70
N ILE A 13 -6.17 -13.27 -15.91
CA ILE A 13 -5.87 -11.91 -16.41
C ILE A 13 -4.47 -11.81 -17.07
N SER A 14 -3.75 -12.92 -17.25
CA SER A 14 -2.37 -12.90 -17.74
C SER A 14 -2.23 -13.40 -19.19
N PRO A 15 -1.44 -12.71 -20.03
CA PRO A 15 -0.99 -13.28 -21.30
C PRO A 15 -0.16 -14.56 -21.06
N PRO A 16 -0.33 -15.62 -21.86
CA PRO A 16 0.29 -16.94 -21.65
C PRO A 16 1.81 -17.01 -21.87
N THR A 17 2.53 -15.88 -22.00
CA THR A 17 3.92 -15.86 -22.52
C THR A 17 5.02 -15.72 -21.47
N SER A 18 4.73 -15.49 -20.18
CA SER A 18 5.76 -15.52 -19.12
C SER A 18 5.42 -16.59 -18.08
N SER A 19 6.33 -17.54 -17.87
CA SER A 19 6.18 -18.67 -16.94
C SER A 19 6.87 -18.41 -15.58
N GLY A 20 7.14 -17.15 -15.25
CA GLY A 20 7.92 -16.76 -14.07
C GLY A 20 7.10 -16.71 -12.77
N PRO A 21 7.77 -16.76 -11.59
CA PRO A 21 7.12 -16.47 -10.31
C PRO A 21 6.58 -15.04 -10.26
N VAL A 22 5.48 -14.84 -9.53
CA VAL A 22 4.79 -13.55 -9.43
C VAL A 22 5.30 -12.74 -8.24
N ILE A 23 5.59 -11.46 -8.46
CA ILE A 23 5.77 -10.44 -7.42
C ILE A 23 4.60 -9.45 -7.50
N ALA A 24 3.90 -9.29 -6.39
CA ALA A 24 2.87 -8.27 -6.21
C ALA A 24 3.53 -6.95 -5.80
N ILE A 25 3.12 -5.84 -6.41
CA ILE A 25 3.73 -4.52 -6.19
C ILE A 25 2.62 -3.50 -5.96
N ASP A 26 2.69 -2.73 -4.88
CA ASP A 26 1.79 -1.60 -4.70
C ASP A 26 2.08 -0.47 -5.70
N LEU A 27 1.11 0.40 -5.91
CA LEU A 27 1.23 1.55 -6.79
C LEU A 27 1.68 2.80 -6.04
N ASP A 28 0.88 3.23 -5.08
CA ASP A 28 1.07 4.48 -4.37
C ASP A 28 2.29 4.40 -3.46
N ASP A 29 3.19 5.37 -3.57
CA ASP A 29 4.48 5.53 -2.89
C ASP A 29 5.44 4.32 -2.96
N VAL A 30 5.19 3.39 -3.87
CA VAL A 30 6.10 2.31 -4.30
C VAL A 30 6.53 2.51 -5.76
N LEU A 31 5.57 2.81 -6.64
CA LEU A 31 5.79 3.13 -8.05
C LEU A 31 5.53 4.59 -8.37
N SER A 32 4.53 5.20 -7.73
CA SER A 32 4.05 6.57 -7.94
C SER A 32 4.28 7.40 -6.69
N GLU A 33 4.92 8.57 -6.76
CA GLU A 33 5.10 9.49 -5.63
C GLU A 33 3.78 10.19 -5.24
N THR A 34 2.79 9.42 -4.83
CA THR A 34 1.42 9.87 -4.60
C THR A 34 1.35 10.85 -3.44
N ASN A 35 1.99 10.57 -2.30
CA ASN A 35 2.01 11.50 -1.18
C ASN A 35 2.78 12.80 -1.49
N GLN A 36 3.78 12.75 -2.38
CA GLN A 36 4.44 13.97 -2.86
C GLN A 36 3.47 14.84 -3.66
N GLU A 37 2.65 14.23 -4.52
CA GLU A 37 1.63 14.97 -5.27
C GLU A 37 0.47 15.46 -4.39
N VAL A 38 0.11 14.70 -3.35
CA VAL A 38 -0.84 15.18 -2.32
C VAL A 38 -0.30 16.41 -1.60
N ALA A 39 0.98 16.44 -1.23
CA ALA A 39 1.59 17.62 -0.62
C ALA A 39 1.63 18.81 -1.57
N ASN A 40 1.97 18.60 -2.84
CA ASN A 40 1.93 19.64 -3.88
C ASN A 40 0.53 20.23 -4.02
N TRP A 41 -0.47 19.37 -4.18
CA TRP A 41 -1.87 19.76 -4.25
C TRP A 41 -2.29 20.51 -2.99
N PHE A 42 -1.93 20.03 -1.80
CA PHE A 42 -2.32 20.69 -0.56
C PHE A 42 -1.78 22.13 -0.51
N ASN A 43 -0.52 22.34 -0.88
CA ASN A 43 0.08 23.68 -0.92
C ASN A 43 -0.52 24.59 -2.01
N GLU A 44 -1.04 24.03 -3.11
CA GLU A 44 -1.75 24.77 -4.17
C GLU A 44 -3.13 25.26 -3.69
N TYR A 45 -3.89 24.44 -2.97
CA TYR A 45 -5.29 24.71 -2.61
C TYR A 45 -5.48 25.27 -1.19
N TYR A 46 -4.49 25.11 -0.31
CA TYR A 46 -4.51 25.61 1.07
C TYR A 46 -3.29 26.52 1.31
N PRO A 47 -3.32 27.77 0.81
CA PRO A 47 -2.18 28.68 0.91
C PRO A 47 -1.87 29.04 2.36
N GLY A 48 -0.58 29.24 2.65
CA GLY A 48 -0.09 29.52 4.01
C GLY A 48 0.51 28.31 4.73
N HIS A 49 0.49 27.14 4.08
CA HIS A 49 1.20 25.94 4.52
C HIS A 49 2.43 25.67 3.63
N ASN A 50 3.36 24.86 4.14
CA ASN A 50 4.51 24.35 3.41
C ASN A 50 4.63 22.86 3.69
N MET A 51 3.59 22.11 3.30
CA MET A 51 3.51 20.67 3.52
C MET A 51 4.59 19.97 2.71
N THR A 52 5.29 19.03 3.33
CA THR A 52 6.21 18.10 2.66
C THR A 52 5.77 16.66 2.94
N VAL A 53 6.41 15.70 2.25
CA VAL A 53 6.13 14.27 2.51
C VAL A 53 6.46 13.83 3.94
N ASP A 54 7.35 14.55 4.63
CA ASP A 54 7.73 14.25 6.01
C ASP A 54 6.64 14.66 7.03
N ASP A 55 5.63 15.44 6.61
CA ASP A 55 4.48 15.76 7.45
C ASP A 55 3.46 14.59 7.54
N PHE A 56 3.57 13.58 6.68
CA PHE A 56 2.70 12.40 6.74
C PHE A 56 3.20 11.38 7.77
N TYR A 57 2.94 11.65 9.06
CA TYR A 57 3.36 10.78 10.17
C TYR A 57 2.65 9.42 10.23
N TYR A 58 1.44 9.32 9.71
CA TYR A 58 0.59 8.13 9.71
C TYR A 58 -0.05 7.92 8.34
N TYR A 59 -0.39 6.67 8.04
CA TYR A 59 -1.04 6.29 6.76
C TYR A 59 -2.36 7.02 6.52
N TYR A 60 -3.19 7.21 7.56
CA TYR A 60 -4.45 7.95 7.42
C TYR A 60 -4.27 9.45 7.66
N TYR A 61 -4.68 10.25 6.69
CA TYR A 61 -4.38 11.68 6.63
C TYR A 61 -4.89 12.51 7.82
N TRP A 62 -6.03 12.19 8.44
CA TRP A 62 -6.55 12.96 9.60
C TRP A 62 -5.62 12.91 10.82
N LYS A 63 -4.71 11.94 10.87
CA LYS A 63 -3.70 11.78 11.93
C LYS A 63 -2.44 12.61 11.64
N ASN A 64 -2.41 13.38 10.55
CA ASN A 64 -1.28 14.21 10.13
C ASN A 64 -1.59 15.72 10.27
N PRO A 65 -0.56 16.58 10.39
CA PRO A 65 -0.72 18.03 10.43
C PRO A 65 -1.57 18.57 9.26
N TYR A 66 -2.31 19.65 9.49
CA TYR A 66 -3.08 20.40 8.49
C TYR A 66 -4.34 19.71 7.92
N TRP A 67 -4.57 18.43 8.19
CA TRP A 67 -5.74 17.71 7.65
C TRP A 67 -7.05 17.98 8.41
N GLY A 68 -6.97 18.38 9.68
CA GLY A 68 -8.14 18.70 10.50
C GLY A 68 -8.78 17.45 11.12
N THR A 69 -10.07 17.55 11.46
CA THR A 69 -10.90 16.42 11.88
C THR A 69 -11.02 15.39 10.76
N PRO A 70 -11.41 14.13 11.07
CA PRO A 70 -11.64 13.14 10.03
C PRO A 70 -12.69 13.56 8.98
N ALA A 71 -13.70 14.34 9.37
CA ALA A 71 -14.72 14.83 8.44
C ALA A 71 -14.14 15.86 7.44
N GLU A 72 -13.33 16.81 7.92
CA GLU A 72 -12.62 17.78 7.07
C GLU A 72 -11.58 17.09 6.18
N CYS A 73 -10.85 16.12 6.74
CA CYS A 73 -9.91 15.29 6.02
C CYS A 73 -10.60 14.56 4.87
N PHE A 74 -11.76 13.94 5.11
CA PHE A 74 -12.52 13.25 4.07
C PHE A 74 -12.92 14.18 2.91
N GLN A 75 -13.32 15.42 3.21
CA GLN A 75 -13.60 16.42 2.17
C GLN A 75 -12.37 16.75 1.33
N LYS A 76 -11.21 16.94 1.96
CA LYS A 76 -9.92 17.20 1.28
C LYS A 76 -9.51 16.04 0.39
N VAL A 77 -9.56 14.82 0.92
CA VAL A 77 -9.26 13.59 0.18
C VAL A 77 -10.19 13.47 -1.03
N ASN A 78 -11.50 13.62 -0.84
CA ASN A 78 -12.43 13.58 -1.97
C ASN A 78 -12.13 14.64 -3.03
N ALA A 79 -11.76 15.86 -2.64
CA ALA A 79 -11.39 16.91 -3.59
C ALA A 79 -10.13 16.55 -4.40
N PHE A 80 -9.13 15.93 -3.76
CA PHE A 80 -7.95 15.41 -4.46
C PHE A 80 -8.30 14.29 -5.43
N TYR A 81 -9.05 13.27 -4.99
CA TYR A 81 -9.38 12.11 -5.82
C TYR A 81 -10.45 12.37 -6.88
N ALA A 82 -11.28 13.42 -6.73
CA ALA A 82 -12.22 13.84 -7.76
C ALA A 82 -11.54 14.55 -8.95
N GLY A 83 -10.34 15.08 -8.75
CA GLY A 83 -9.51 15.63 -9.82
C GLY A 83 -8.64 14.59 -10.50
N THR A 84 -7.83 15.03 -11.47
CA THR A 84 -6.82 14.17 -12.14
C THR A 84 -5.45 14.22 -11.47
N TYR A 85 -5.36 14.79 -10.25
CA TYR A 85 -4.09 15.10 -9.57
C TYR A 85 -3.25 13.85 -9.30
N ILE A 86 -3.89 12.74 -8.91
CA ILE A 86 -3.18 11.48 -8.65
C ILE A 86 -2.39 10.95 -9.86
N HIS A 87 -2.77 11.33 -11.08
CA HIS A 87 -2.07 10.95 -12.31
C HIS A 87 -0.95 11.92 -12.69
N ARG A 88 -0.77 13.03 -11.95
CA ARG A 88 0.39 13.94 -12.09
C ARG A 88 1.60 13.47 -11.29
N ALA A 89 1.39 12.54 -10.35
CA ALA A 89 2.45 11.94 -9.56
C ALA A 89 3.53 11.36 -10.48
N ARG A 90 4.79 11.57 -10.10
CA ARG A 90 5.94 11.08 -10.85
C ARG A 90 6.30 9.67 -10.41
N PRO A 91 7.01 8.90 -11.22
CA PRO A 91 7.57 7.63 -10.76
C PRO A 91 8.50 7.82 -9.57
N VAL A 92 8.40 6.92 -8.58
CA VAL A 92 9.35 6.86 -7.46
C VAL A 92 10.79 6.70 -7.99
N PRO A 93 11.78 7.45 -7.48
CA PRO A 93 13.17 7.34 -7.93
C PRO A 93 13.69 5.91 -7.92
N GLY A 94 14.25 5.47 -9.04
CA GLY A 94 14.77 4.10 -9.23
C GLY A 94 13.71 3.04 -9.51
N ALA A 95 12.41 3.37 -9.54
CA ALA A 95 11.35 2.41 -9.79
C ALA A 95 11.47 1.78 -11.18
N ARG A 96 11.73 2.57 -12.21
CA ARG A 96 11.80 2.05 -13.58
C ARG A 96 12.93 1.05 -13.74
N GLU A 97 14.12 1.37 -13.23
CA GLU A 97 15.28 0.50 -13.22
C GLU A 97 15.05 -0.73 -12.34
N GLY A 98 14.41 -0.55 -11.18
CA GLY A 98 14.07 -1.63 -10.26
C GLY A 98 13.12 -2.65 -10.89
N ILE A 99 12.03 -2.18 -11.47
CA ILE A 99 11.03 -2.99 -12.16
C ILE A 99 11.65 -3.72 -13.36
N GLN A 100 12.45 -3.04 -14.18
CA GLN A 100 13.17 -3.70 -15.27
C GLN A 100 14.08 -4.82 -14.75
N ALA A 101 14.84 -4.57 -13.67
CA ALA A 101 15.71 -5.59 -13.09
C ALA A 101 14.91 -6.81 -12.58
N LEU A 102 13.71 -6.62 -12.00
CA LEU A 102 12.85 -7.73 -11.61
C LEU A 102 12.35 -8.52 -12.84
N ARG A 103 12.02 -7.85 -13.95
CA ARG A 103 11.69 -8.52 -15.21
C ARG A 103 12.87 -9.31 -15.78
N ASP A 104 14.08 -8.75 -15.72
CA ASP A 104 15.31 -9.41 -16.18
C ASP A 104 15.66 -10.64 -15.32
N LEU A 105 15.29 -10.61 -14.04
CA LEU A 105 15.33 -11.78 -13.16
C LEU A 105 14.25 -12.83 -13.49
N GLY A 106 13.35 -12.55 -14.43
CA GLY A 106 12.31 -13.49 -14.88
C GLY A 106 11.05 -13.48 -14.03
N TYR A 107 10.83 -12.47 -13.19
CA TYR A 107 9.59 -12.33 -12.44
C TYR A 107 8.47 -11.76 -13.30
N ARG A 108 7.26 -12.22 -12.98
CA ARG A 108 6.00 -11.62 -13.45
C ARG A 108 5.56 -10.58 -12.45
N LEU A 109 5.17 -9.39 -12.93
CA LEU A 109 4.87 -8.26 -12.06
C LEU A 109 3.41 -7.90 -12.18
N ILE A 110 2.70 -7.93 -11.06
CA ILE A 110 1.28 -7.60 -10.97
C ILE A 110 1.10 -6.48 -9.95
N ILE A 111 0.39 -5.43 -10.34
CA ILE A 111 0.09 -4.32 -9.44
C ILE A 111 -1.08 -4.71 -8.54
N VAL A 112 -0.93 -4.54 -7.23
CA VAL A 112 -1.98 -4.78 -6.23
C VAL A 112 -2.13 -3.54 -5.37
N THR A 113 -3.17 -2.74 -5.64
CA THR A 113 -3.34 -1.40 -5.08
C THR A 113 -4.68 -1.24 -4.35
N ALA A 114 -4.69 -0.40 -3.30
CA ALA A 114 -5.90 -0.01 -2.59
C ALA A 114 -6.79 1.00 -3.34
N ARG A 115 -6.35 1.50 -4.51
CA ARG A 115 -7.16 2.40 -5.35
C ARG A 115 -8.55 1.81 -5.66
N LEU A 116 -9.51 2.70 -5.88
CA LEU A 116 -10.86 2.32 -6.30
C LEU A 116 -10.85 1.75 -7.72
N LYS A 117 -11.71 0.76 -7.97
CA LYS A 117 -11.86 0.19 -9.31
C LYS A 117 -12.27 1.21 -10.37
N ALA A 118 -12.98 2.27 -9.97
CA ALA A 118 -13.39 3.36 -10.86
C ALA A 118 -12.22 4.10 -11.51
N ILE A 119 -11.05 4.13 -10.86
CA ILE A 119 -9.84 4.79 -11.39
C ILE A 119 -8.80 3.78 -11.92
N ARG A 120 -9.19 2.50 -12.09
CA ARG A 120 -8.31 1.44 -12.55
C ARG A 120 -7.71 1.77 -13.92
N ASP A 121 -8.55 2.12 -14.89
CA ASP A 121 -8.10 2.26 -16.28
C ASP A 121 -7.17 3.48 -16.43
N ALA A 122 -7.51 4.61 -15.82
CA ALA A 122 -6.61 5.77 -15.77
C ALA A 122 -5.29 5.49 -15.01
N SER A 123 -5.33 4.62 -14.00
CA SER A 123 -4.10 4.16 -13.32
C SER A 123 -3.27 3.25 -14.23
N TRP A 124 -3.91 2.41 -15.05
CA TRP A 124 -3.23 1.58 -16.03
C TRP A 124 -2.59 2.40 -17.15
N ASP A 125 -3.26 3.44 -17.63
CA ASP A 125 -2.69 4.36 -18.64
C ASP A 125 -1.41 5.03 -18.11
N TRP A 126 -1.44 5.49 -16.85
CA TRP A 126 -0.25 6.04 -16.19
C TRP A 126 0.88 5.01 -16.07
N ILE A 127 0.55 3.74 -15.82
CA ILE A 127 1.53 2.65 -15.77
C ILE A 127 2.14 2.39 -17.14
N GLU A 128 1.35 2.33 -18.20
CA GLU A 128 1.88 2.10 -19.55
C GLU A 128 2.72 3.28 -20.06
N GLU A 129 2.42 4.50 -19.62
CA GLU A 129 3.26 5.68 -19.90
C GLU A 129 4.63 5.58 -19.21
N ASN A 130 4.65 5.19 -17.93
CA ASN A 130 5.85 5.25 -17.10
C ASN A 130 6.67 3.94 -17.08
N PHE A 131 6.02 2.80 -17.29
CA PHE A 131 6.55 1.44 -17.21
C PHE A 131 6.08 0.55 -18.39
N PRO A 132 6.27 1.00 -19.66
CA PRO A 132 5.64 0.39 -20.83
C PRO A 132 5.97 -1.11 -20.95
N GLY A 133 4.95 -1.96 -20.93
CA GLY A 133 5.07 -3.40 -21.09
C GLY A 133 5.78 -4.15 -19.95
N LEU A 134 5.99 -3.51 -18.78
CA LEU A 134 6.68 -4.14 -17.64
C LEU A 134 5.73 -4.82 -16.65
N PHE A 135 4.45 -4.51 -16.69
CA PHE A 135 3.43 -5.11 -15.81
C PHE A 135 2.48 -6.00 -16.60
N ASP A 136 2.06 -7.11 -15.98
CA ASP A 136 1.12 -8.03 -16.60
C ASP A 136 -0.34 -7.57 -16.39
N SER A 137 -0.63 -6.95 -15.23
CA SER A 137 -1.98 -6.44 -14.90
C SER A 137 -1.99 -5.57 -13.65
N ILE A 138 -3.13 -4.91 -13.40
CA ILE A 138 -3.47 -4.18 -12.18
C ILE A 138 -4.74 -4.72 -11.53
N ILE A 139 -4.68 -4.93 -10.21
CA ILE A 139 -5.78 -5.40 -9.36
C ILE A 139 -6.03 -4.36 -8.25
N CYS A 140 -7.26 -3.84 -8.21
CA CYS A 140 -7.71 -2.85 -7.24
C CYS A 140 -8.50 -3.51 -6.09
N THR A 141 -8.11 -3.27 -4.84
CA THR A 141 -8.79 -3.79 -3.65
C THR A 141 -9.77 -2.80 -3.01
N GLY A 142 -9.76 -1.53 -3.41
CA GLY A 142 -10.59 -0.46 -2.82
C GLY A 142 -12.11 -0.58 -3.01
N GLN A 143 -12.63 -1.66 -3.61
CA GLN A 143 -14.04 -1.81 -3.96
C GLN A 143 -15.02 -1.89 -2.75
N PHE A 144 -14.53 -1.96 -1.51
CA PHE A 144 -15.34 -2.30 -0.33
C PHE A 144 -15.58 -1.15 0.66
N GLU A 145 -15.15 0.07 0.34
CA GLU A 145 -15.40 1.25 1.19
C GLU A 145 -16.74 1.95 0.86
N ASP A 146 -17.39 1.59 -0.25
CA ASP A 146 -18.75 2.01 -0.61
C ASP A 146 -19.86 1.32 0.23
N ALA A 147 -19.52 0.77 1.40
CA ALA A 147 -20.48 0.26 2.37
C ALA A 147 -21.36 1.36 3.00
N SER A 148 -21.06 2.65 2.74
CA SER A 148 -21.96 3.76 3.07
C SER A 148 -23.08 3.96 2.03
N ALA A 149 -23.00 3.31 0.86
CA ALA A 149 -24.01 3.37 -0.20
C ALA A 149 -25.06 2.24 -0.13
N LEU A 150 -24.86 1.21 0.71
CA LEU A 150 -25.83 0.12 0.91
C LEU A 150 -26.62 0.34 2.20
N LYS A 151 -27.61 1.23 2.11
CA LYS A 151 -28.76 1.16 3.00
C LYS A 151 -29.52 -0.13 2.70
N GLU A 152 -29.73 -0.91 3.75
CA GLU A 152 -30.59 -2.10 3.85
C GLU A 152 -30.08 -3.38 3.17
N GLY A 153 -29.81 -4.40 3.99
CA GLY A 153 -29.86 -5.81 3.59
C GLY A 153 -28.52 -6.54 3.63
N HIS A 154 -28.30 -7.27 4.73
CA HIS A 154 -27.68 -8.61 4.86
C HIS A 154 -26.79 -9.17 3.71
N GLU A 155 -25.82 -8.42 3.17
CA GLU A 155 -24.68 -9.01 2.47
C GLU A 155 -23.42 -8.78 3.30
N LEU A 156 -22.86 -9.88 3.83
CA LEU A 156 -21.49 -9.94 4.36
C LEU A 156 -20.53 -9.73 3.18
N ILE A 157 -20.35 -8.48 2.77
CA ILE A 157 -19.39 -8.15 1.73
C ILE A 157 -18.00 -8.15 2.39
N THR A 158 -17.31 -9.29 2.34
CA THR A 158 -15.93 -9.42 2.84
C THR A 158 -14.99 -8.52 2.02
N LYS A 159 -14.38 -7.52 2.65
CA LYS A 159 -13.36 -6.64 2.05
C LYS A 159 -12.24 -7.50 1.46
N LEU A 160 -12.04 -7.47 0.14
CA LEU A 160 -10.92 -8.15 -0.51
C LEU A 160 -9.62 -7.51 -0.04
N THR A 161 -8.80 -8.24 0.71
CA THR A 161 -7.53 -7.71 1.21
C THR A 161 -6.41 -7.92 0.20
N LYS A 162 -5.29 -7.20 0.34
CA LYS A 162 -4.09 -7.47 -0.48
C LYS A 162 -3.57 -8.89 -0.26
N GLN A 163 -3.74 -9.45 0.94
CA GLN A 163 -3.36 -10.83 1.24
C GLN A 163 -4.18 -11.82 0.43
N ASP A 164 -5.50 -11.64 0.35
CA ASP A 164 -6.37 -12.50 -0.47
C ASP A 164 -5.97 -12.46 -1.95
N VAL A 165 -5.64 -11.26 -2.46
CA VAL A 165 -5.17 -11.10 -3.84
C VAL A 165 -3.83 -11.80 -4.03
N CYS A 166 -2.85 -11.58 -3.14
CA CYS A 166 -1.53 -12.19 -3.22
C CYS A 166 -1.61 -13.71 -3.25
N LEU A 167 -2.42 -14.31 -2.38
CA LEU A 167 -2.69 -15.75 -2.36
C LEU A 167 -3.32 -16.22 -3.68
N SER A 168 -4.33 -15.50 -4.16
CA SER A 168 -5.06 -15.86 -5.39
C SER A 168 -4.20 -15.86 -6.65
N ILE A 169 -3.21 -14.95 -6.74
CA ILE A 169 -2.30 -14.86 -7.89
C ILE A 169 -1.01 -15.67 -7.68
N GLY A 170 -0.87 -16.34 -6.54
CA GLY A 170 0.33 -17.10 -6.19
C GLY A 170 1.58 -16.22 -6.02
N ALA A 171 1.41 -14.98 -5.55
CA ALA A 171 2.50 -14.05 -5.33
C ALA A 171 3.51 -14.63 -4.33
N LYS A 172 4.79 -14.59 -4.70
CA LYS A 172 5.90 -15.02 -3.84
C LYS A 172 6.35 -13.92 -2.88
N LEU A 173 6.03 -12.68 -3.22
CA LEU A 173 6.44 -11.50 -2.49
C LEU A 173 5.44 -10.38 -2.76
N LEU A 174 5.15 -9.57 -1.75
CA LEU A 174 4.52 -8.26 -1.87
C LEU A 174 5.56 -7.16 -1.60
N ILE A 175 5.54 -6.09 -2.38
CA ILE A 175 6.27 -4.85 -2.11
C ILE A 175 5.23 -3.75 -1.85
N ASP A 176 5.21 -3.19 -0.65
CA ASP A 176 4.15 -2.28 -0.18
C ASP A 176 4.75 -1.25 0.77
N ASP A 177 4.31 0.00 0.71
CA ASP A 177 4.76 1.05 1.62
C ASP A 177 3.92 1.12 2.90
N SER A 178 2.70 0.57 2.91
CA SER A 178 1.80 0.56 4.05
C SER A 178 2.19 -0.51 5.06
N LEU A 179 2.56 -0.07 6.27
CA LEU A 179 2.87 -0.97 7.38
C LEU A 179 1.69 -1.90 7.72
N GLU A 180 0.45 -1.42 7.65
CA GLU A 180 -0.74 -2.23 7.93
C GLU A 180 -0.94 -3.33 6.89
N ASN A 181 -0.84 -3.00 5.60
CA ASN A 181 -0.92 -4.01 4.54
C ASN A 181 0.20 -5.04 4.71
N ALA A 182 1.42 -4.57 5.02
CA ALA A 182 2.57 -5.42 5.21
C ALA A 182 2.42 -6.39 6.38
N LEU A 183 1.98 -5.90 7.54
CA LEU A 183 1.69 -6.75 8.71
C LEU A 183 0.52 -7.70 8.44
N HIS A 184 -0.53 -7.23 7.76
CA HIS A 184 -1.66 -8.08 7.41
C HIS A 184 -1.21 -9.24 6.52
N CYS A 185 -0.47 -8.97 5.45
CA CYS A 185 -0.01 -10.01 4.52
C CYS A 185 1.02 -10.95 5.15
N ALA A 186 1.94 -10.43 5.96
CA ALA A 186 3.00 -11.24 6.57
C ALA A 186 2.53 -12.07 7.78
N SER A 187 1.40 -11.73 8.41
CA SER A 187 0.94 -12.42 9.63
C SER A 187 -0.34 -13.24 9.45
N HIS A 188 -1.10 -13.07 8.36
CA HIS A 188 -2.39 -13.75 8.19
C HIS A 188 -2.32 -14.88 7.15
N SER A 189 -2.60 -16.10 7.61
CA SER A 189 -2.90 -17.23 6.74
C SER A 189 -4.39 -17.27 6.41
N SER A 190 -4.75 -17.92 5.31
CA SER A 190 -6.13 -18.24 4.99
C SER A 190 -6.22 -19.66 4.41
N ALA A 191 -7.44 -20.12 4.12
CA ALA A 191 -7.63 -21.38 3.40
C ALA A 191 -6.91 -21.41 2.03
N ALA A 192 -6.60 -20.24 1.46
CA ALA A 192 -5.89 -20.12 0.19
C ALA A 192 -4.36 -20.23 0.32
N GLY A 193 -3.79 -20.14 1.53
CA GLY A 193 -2.35 -20.34 1.73
C GLY A 193 -1.73 -19.67 2.95
N PRO A 194 -0.40 -19.83 3.11
CA PRO A 194 0.36 -19.21 4.20
C PRO A 194 0.51 -17.70 4.01
N PRO A 195 0.98 -16.95 5.02
CA PRO A 195 1.25 -15.52 4.87
C PRO A 195 2.17 -15.22 3.69
N THR A 196 1.91 -14.12 2.97
CA THR A 196 2.75 -13.68 1.85
C THR A 196 3.93 -12.89 2.39
N PRO A 197 5.20 -13.24 2.04
CA PRO A 197 6.36 -12.44 2.40
C PRO A 197 6.24 -11.00 1.90
N VAL A 198 6.70 -10.03 2.70
CA VAL A 198 6.57 -8.60 2.37
C VAL A 198 7.90 -7.86 2.49
N LEU A 199 8.18 -7.01 1.50
CA LEU A 199 9.12 -5.91 1.61
C LEU A 199 8.36 -4.61 1.91
N LEU A 200 8.50 -4.11 3.14
CA LEU A 200 8.03 -2.79 3.51
C LEU A 200 8.93 -1.74 2.86
N PHE A 201 8.40 -1.09 1.83
CA PHE A 201 9.12 -0.19 0.96
C PHE A 201 9.20 1.22 1.54
N GLY A 202 10.37 1.84 1.40
CA GLY A 202 10.63 3.21 1.78
C GLY A 202 10.99 3.40 3.26
N ALA A 203 11.57 4.56 3.53
CA ALA A 203 11.86 5.07 4.88
C ALA A 203 10.90 6.20 5.26
N TYR A 204 9.64 6.08 4.82
CA TYR A 204 8.61 7.10 4.96
C TYR A 204 8.14 7.24 6.41
N GLU A 205 7.66 8.43 6.77
CA GLU A 205 7.14 8.65 8.13
C GLU A 205 5.87 7.81 8.42
N TRP A 206 4.96 7.71 7.46
CA TRP A 206 3.68 7.00 7.62
C TRP A 206 3.81 5.49 7.81
N ASN A 207 4.97 4.92 7.50
CA ASN A 207 5.23 3.49 7.63
C ASN A 207 6.12 3.12 8.81
N LYS A 208 6.38 4.08 9.71
CA LYS A 208 7.02 3.84 11.01
C LYS A 208 6.01 3.46 12.09
N ARG A 209 4.72 3.67 11.86
CA ARG A 209 3.66 3.64 12.88
C ARG A 209 2.43 2.91 12.35
N GLN A 210 1.80 2.11 13.19
CA GLN A 210 0.50 1.50 12.85
C GLN A 210 -0.59 2.57 12.90
N SER A 211 -1.56 2.50 11.99
CA SER A 211 -2.56 3.55 11.87
C SER A 211 -3.93 3.03 11.47
N PHE A 212 -4.70 2.42 12.35
CA PHE A 212 -5.91 1.72 11.93
C PHE A 212 -7.06 2.61 11.43
N SER A 213 -7.86 2.11 10.49
CA SER A 213 -9.12 2.74 10.07
C SER A 213 -10.12 2.92 11.22
N THR A 214 -10.04 2.09 12.26
CA THR A 214 -10.85 2.19 13.48
C THR A 214 -10.53 3.42 14.33
N ASP A 215 -9.42 4.11 14.04
CA ASP A 215 -9.06 5.41 14.63
C ASP A 215 -9.78 6.60 13.97
N ASN A 216 -10.80 6.38 13.13
CA ASN A 216 -11.57 7.44 12.49
C ASN A 216 -12.50 8.16 13.49
N ARG A 217 -11.90 8.97 14.38
CA ARG A 217 -12.55 9.74 15.44
C ARG A 217 -11.80 11.04 15.70
N ASP A 218 -12.52 12.09 16.12
CA ASP A 218 -11.94 13.42 16.35
C ASP A 218 -10.82 13.43 17.39
N ASP A 219 -10.90 12.59 18.43
CA ASP A 219 -9.88 12.46 19.47
C ASP A 219 -8.56 11.85 18.97
N ARG A 220 -8.59 11.25 17.77
CA ARG A 220 -7.42 10.67 17.11
C ARG A 220 -6.81 11.57 16.04
N ALA A 221 -7.45 12.69 15.71
CA ALA A 221 -6.89 13.66 14.78
C ALA A 221 -5.61 14.29 15.34
N PHE A 222 -4.68 14.69 14.45
CA PHE A 222 -3.36 15.21 14.85
C PHE A 222 -3.47 16.37 15.85
N ALA A 223 -4.33 17.34 15.55
CA ALA A 223 -4.51 18.53 16.39
C ALA A 223 -5.04 18.18 17.79
N ALA A 224 -5.94 17.20 17.90
CA ALA A 224 -6.46 16.75 19.18
C ALA A 224 -5.38 16.04 20.01
N ARG A 225 -4.65 15.11 19.38
CA ARG A 225 -3.52 14.40 20.02
C ARG A 225 -2.39 15.34 20.42
N LEU A 226 -2.09 16.36 19.61
CA LEU A 226 -1.08 17.36 19.96
C LEU A 226 -1.43 18.09 21.27
N VAL A 227 -2.70 18.40 21.49
CA VAL A 227 -3.19 19.05 22.72
C VAL A 227 -3.14 18.11 23.92
N THR A 228 -3.51 16.84 23.74
CA THR A 228 -3.66 15.89 24.85
C THR A 228 -2.38 15.14 25.20
N GLU A 229 -1.54 14.83 24.21
CA GLU A 229 -0.34 14.01 24.34
C GLU A 229 0.97 14.81 24.25
N GLY A 230 0.89 16.07 23.82
CA GLY A 230 2.00 17.01 23.73
C GLY A 230 2.76 16.96 22.40
N PRO A 231 3.81 17.79 22.25
CA PRO A 231 4.62 17.83 21.04
C PRO A 231 5.32 16.49 20.81
N GLU A 232 5.51 16.15 19.53
CA GLU A 232 6.21 14.93 19.09
C GLU A 232 5.61 13.62 19.62
N PHE A 233 4.32 13.61 19.98
CA PHE A 233 3.64 12.43 20.52
C PHE A 233 3.82 11.18 19.65
N TRP A 234 3.87 11.37 18.33
CA TRP A 234 3.95 10.31 17.33
C TRP A 234 5.22 9.47 17.43
N LYS A 235 6.32 10.01 17.97
CA LYS A 235 7.57 9.26 18.18
C LYS A 235 7.40 8.08 19.14
N LYS A 236 6.39 8.14 20.02
CA LYS A 236 6.05 7.05 20.95
C LYS A 236 5.32 5.89 20.27
N ASP A 237 4.79 6.11 19.07
CA ASP A 237 4.04 5.13 18.29
C ASP A 237 4.94 4.37 17.29
N ASP A 238 6.22 4.74 17.19
CA ASP A 238 7.18 4.09 16.29
C ASP A 238 7.33 2.61 16.63
N VAL A 239 7.30 1.75 15.60
CA VAL A 239 7.48 0.31 15.75
C VAL A 239 8.85 -0.14 15.26
N ASP A 240 9.42 -1.14 15.93
CA ASP A 240 10.63 -1.81 15.49
C ASP A 240 10.26 -3.01 14.61
N ILE A 241 10.49 -2.87 13.30
CA ILE A 241 10.21 -3.91 12.30
C ILE A 241 11.08 -5.16 12.53
N ASP A 242 12.33 -5.01 12.98
CA ASP A 242 13.20 -6.15 13.26
C ASP A 242 12.74 -6.90 14.52
N ALA A 243 12.25 -6.18 15.53
CA ALA A 243 11.64 -6.79 16.71
C ALA A 243 10.33 -7.53 16.36
N ILE A 244 9.48 -6.92 15.53
CA ILE A 244 8.26 -7.57 15.00
C ILE A 244 8.63 -8.84 14.24
N ARG A 245 9.62 -8.77 13.33
CA ARG A 245 10.08 -9.91 12.54
C ARG A 245 10.51 -11.09 13.42
N LYS A 246 11.21 -10.82 14.52
CA LYS A 246 11.73 -11.84 15.45
C LYS A 246 10.69 -12.37 16.43
N GLY A 247 9.51 -11.77 16.52
CA GLY A 247 8.46 -12.15 17.47
C GLY A 247 8.70 -11.64 18.90
N ASP A 248 9.57 -10.64 19.10
CA ASP A 248 9.95 -10.13 20.42
C ASP A 248 8.86 -9.25 21.10
N GLY A 249 7.60 -9.35 20.67
CA GLY A 249 6.49 -8.50 21.12
C GLY A 249 5.16 -9.24 21.25
N LYS A 250 4.82 -9.66 22.48
CA LYS A 250 3.49 -10.07 22.98
C LYS A 250 2.52 -10.67 21.95
N GLY A 251 2.60 -11.98 21.76
CA GLY A 251 1.54 -12.79 21.15
C GLY A 251 2.10 -14.03 20.47
N GLU A 252 1.37 -15.14 20.55
CA GLU A 252 1.76 -16.46 20.03
C GLU A 252 2.05 -16.44 18.51
N GLY A 253 3.29 -16.15 18.09
CA GLY A 253 3.65 -16.12 16.68
C GLY A 253 5.16 -16.24 16.47
N GLY A 254 5.57 -17.16 15.60
CA GLY A 254 6.96 -17.31 15.16
C GLY A 254 7.41 -16.15 14.27
N GLU A 255 8.59 -16.28 13.66
CA GLU A 255 9.14 -15.26 12.77
C GLU A 255 8.15 -14.85 11.66
N VAL A 256 7.93 -13.54 11.50
CA VAL A 256 7.05 -12.97 10.47
C VAL A 256 7.89 -12.64 9.23
N PRO A 257 7.50 -13.04 7.99
CA PRO A 257 8.27 -12.78 6.78
C PRO A 257 8.15 -11.33 6.29
N LEU A 258 8.65 -10.38 7.08
CA LEU A 258 8.60 -8.94 6.83
C LEU A 258 10.01 -8.32 6.90
N TRP A 259 10.40 -7.58 5.87
CA TRP A 259 11.67 -6.86 5.83
C TRP A 259 11.49 -5.45 5.32
N ARG A 260 12.24 -4.49 5.86
CA ARG A 260 12.27 -3.12 5.33
C ARG A 260 13.31 -2.98 4.23
N VAL A 261 12.97 -2.27 3.16
CA VAL A 261 13.89 -1.82 2.11
C VAL A 261 13.67 -0.33 1.87
N ARG A 262 14.75 0.47 1.79
CA ARG A 262 14.63 1.93 1.76
C ARG A 262 14.31 2.51 0.39
N ASN A 263 14.59 1.77 -0.67
CA ASN A 263 14.46 2.19 -2.07
C ASN A 263 14.60 0.98 -3.01
N TRP A 264 14.37 1.21 -4.30
CA TRP A 264 14.45 0.17 -5.33
C TRP A 264 15.80 -0.52 -5.47
N ALA A 265 16.92 0.18 -5.21
CA ALA A 265 18.24 -0.46 -5.25
C ALA A 265 18.39 -1.51 -4.13
N GLU A 266 17.82 -1.26 -2.95
CA GLU A 266 17.75 -2.26 -1.87
C GLU A 266 16.76 -3.38 -2.17
N THR A 267 15.60 -3.05 -2.72
CA THR A 267 14.60 -4.02 -3.16
C THR A 267 15.20 -5.05 -4.12
N VAL A 268 15.88 -4.61 -5.18
CA VAL A 268 16.50 -5.50 -6.17
C VAL A 268 17.61 -6.34 -5.54
N ARG A 269 18.48 -5.75 -4.72
CA ARG A 269 19.54 -6.51 -4.02
C ARG A 269 18.96 -7.59 -3.11
N TRP A 270 17.92 -7.27 -2.36
CA TRP A 270 17.27 -8.22 -1.47
C TRP A 270 16.64 -9.38 -2.25
N ILE A 271 15.92 -9.07 -3.33
CA ILE A 271 15.25 -10.08 -4.17
C ILE A 271 16.28 -10.96 -4.88
N GLY A 272 17.35 -10.37 -5.44
CA GLY A 272 18.43 -11.12 -6.08
C GLY A 272 19.06 -12.13 -5.12
N LYS A 273 19.40 -11.69 -3.89
CA LYS A 273 19.93 -12.59 -2.86
C LYS A 273 18.91 -13.66 -2.44
N ALA A 274 17.65 -13.30 -2.27
CA ALA A 274 16.60 -14.26 -1.91
C ALA A 274 16.41 -15.35 -2.97
N ARG A 275 16.52 -14.97 -4.25
CA ARG A 275 16.48 -15.90 -5.38
C ARG A 275 17.69 -16.85 -5.39
N GLU A 276 18.90 -16.33 -5.19
CA GLU A 276 20.12 -17.14 -5.10
C GLU A 276 20.06 -18.16 -3.96
N GLU A 277 19.40 -17.79 -2.85
CA GLU A 277 19.15 -18.65 -1.69
C GLU A 277 17.96 -19.61 -1.88
N GLY A 278 17.25 -19.57 -3.01
CA GLY A 278 16.08 -20.41 -3.30
C GLY A 278 14.83 -20.05 -2.48
N ARG A 279 14.76 -18.84 -1.92
CA ARG A 279 13.59 -18.34 -1.17
C ARG A 279 12.50 -17.74 -2.06
N LEU A 280 12.83 -17.35 -3.30
CA LEU A 280 11.93 -16.76 -4.30
C LEU A 280 12.09 -17.37 -5.69
#